data_AF-A0A1A3GLE0-F1
#
_entry.id   AF-A0A1A3GLE0-F1
#
_cell.length_a   1.000
_cell.length_b   1.000
_cell.length_c   1.000
_cell.angle_alpha   90.00
_cell.angle_beta   90.00
_cell.angle_gamma   90.00
#
_symmetry.space_group_name_H-M   'P 1'
#
loop_
_entity.id
_entity.type
_entity.pdbx_description
1 polymer ?
#
loop_
_entity_poly.entity_id
_entity_poly.type
_entity_poly.pdbx_seq_one_letter_code
_entity_poly.pdbx_strand_id
1 'polypeptide(L)'
;MSFMTAGKCMTSMSGSRNEPAGLAPVRCLVRLVSIMCLLPVLSCSAAAKPAAPHPACPPSQVVAWGDSLTYGLTQLGGVWGQARPTWLETVGVSLGVPTKNFGVPSQGSAEIAVRQGGLQPRVTLSGGRIPAKSRTPIRIDAINPPDGWSQYADAGTMTMHGVLGDVPGTLQHTLTPGVDAFAFVPDVPPDTDISVPAASAFSGDEGADYRGCFEIIWAGNNNSTQSAAITRDVASMVSSLPDSKRYLIVGIIPGISDALAQAYGPRFVDLRRWLATDGMAAAGVVPTAADRDAVASGTIPPSLTVDGTHFTQAAYTAIGRHLASLISVG
;
A
#
# COMPACT_ATOMS: atom_id res chain seq x y z
N MET A 1 21.84 -40.54 -42.17
CA MET A 1 23.00 -40.58 -41.26
C MET A 1 22.43 -40.45 -39.86
N SER A 2 22.19 -41.50 -39.05
CA SER A 2 23.10 -42.58 -38.57
C SER A 2 24.24 -42.00 -37.72
N PHE A 3 24.51 -42.39 -36.45
CA PHE A 3 23.92 -43.36 -35.49
C PHE A 3 23.83 -42.65 -34.09
N MET A 4 22.95 -43.01 -33.13
CA MET A 4 23.17 -43.97 -32.00
C MET A 4 24.60 -43.97 -31.41
N THR A 5 24.82 -44.09 -30.09
CA THR A 5 24.37 -45.21 -29.22
C THR A 5 24.15 -44.87 -27.74
N ALA A 6 23.30 -45.67 -27.09
CA ALA A 6 23.15 -45.75 -25.63
C ALA A 6 23.94 -46.93 -25.03
N GLY A 7 24.03 -46.97 -23.69
CA GLY A 7 24.43 -48.16 -22.92
C GLY A 7 24.37 -47.89 -21.41
N LYS A 8 24.27 -48.90 -20.54
CA LYS A 8 23.84 -50.29 -20.72
C LYS A 8 23.52 -50.84 -19.32
N CYS A 9 22.43 -51.58 -19.14
CA CYS A 9 22.05 -52.17 -17.84
C CYS A 9 21.76 -53.66 -18.00
N MET A 10 22.44 -54.51 -17.22
CA MET A 10 22.30 -55.97 -17.03
C MET A 10 23.52 -56.42 -16.16
N THR A 11 23.52 -57.48 -15.34
CA THR A 11 22.67 -58.69 -15.28
C THR A 11 22.82 -59.43 -13.92
N SER A 12 21.75 -60.06 -13.40
CA SER A 12 21.71 -61.43 -12.78
C SER A 12 22.64 -61.77 -11.57
N MET A 13 22.63 -62.88 -10.82
CA MET A 13 21.77 -64.04 -10.42
C MET A 13 22.66 -64.88 -9.45
N SER A 14 22.27 -65.93 -8.70
CA SER A 14 21.01 -66.42 -8.10
C SER A 14 21.38 -67.64 -7.24
N GLY A 15 20.83 -67.85 -6.04
CA GLY A 15 21.24 -69.01 -5.22
C GLY A 15 20.33 -69.35 -4.04
N SER A 16 19.71 -70.52 -4.10
CA SER A 16 18.93 -71.13 -3.00
C SER A 16 19.56 -72.45 -2.57
N ARG A 17 19.48 -72.82 -1.28
CA ARG A 17 18.88 -74.08 -0.78
C ARG A 17 19.18 -74.39 0.70
N ASN A 18 18.12 -74.88 1.35
CA ASN A 18 18.02 -75.95 2.34
C ASN A 18 18.66 -75.88 3.74
N GLU A 19 17.75 -76.08 4.70
CA GLU A 19 17.86 -76.49 6.11
C GLU A 19 18.39 -77.95 6.27
N PRO A 20 18.79 -78.43 7.47
CA PRO A 20 17.80 -78.82 8.49
C PRO A 20 18.16 -78.68 10.01
N ALA A 21 17.10 -78.49 10.80
CA ALA A 21 16.81 -78.97 12.17
C ALA A 21 17.94 -79.24 13.21
N GLY A 22 17.83 -78.57 14.37
CA GLY A 22 18.45 -78.94 15.65
C GLY A 22 17.63 -78.48 16.86
N LEU A 23 17.47 -79.34 17.88
CA LEU A 23 16.54 -79.12 19.01
C LEU A 23 16.92 -77.96 19.94
N ALA A 24 15.91 -77.23 20.43
CA ALA A 24 16.07 -76.18 21.43
C ALA A 24 15.81 -76.70 22.87
N PRO A 25 16.59 -76.29 23.88
CA PRO A 25 16.18 -76.33 25.28
C PRO A 25 15.42 -75.06 25.66
N VAL A 26 14.29 -75.22 26.35
CA VAL A 26 13.51 -74.10 26.88
C VAL A 26 14.34 -73.34 27.94
N ARG A 27 14.67 -72.08 27.67
CA ARG A 27 15.10 -71.12 28.69
C ARG A 27 14.16 -69.94 28.73
N CYS A 28 13.49 -69.79 29.87
CA CYS A 28 12.57 -68.70 30.15
C CYS A 28 13.37 -67.38 30.17
N LEU A 29 13.25 -66.57 29.11
CA LEU A 29 13.84 -65.24 29.06
C LEU A 29 12.73 -64.20 29.22
N VAL A 30 12.81 -63.43 30.29
CA VAL A 30 11.86 -62.35 30.61
C VAL A 30 11.86 -61.32 29.49
N ARG A 31 10.72 -61.17 28.79
CA ARG A 31 10.50 -60.04 27.89
C ARG A 31 10.40 -58.76 28.71
N LEU A 32 11.48 -57.98 28.76
CA LEU A 32 11.40 -56.54 29.01
C LEU A 32 10.61 -55.90 27.87
N VAL A 33 9.32 -55.68 28.09
CA VAL A 33 8.50 -54.85 27.21
C VAL A 33 8.86 -53.40 27.49
N SER A 34 9.80 -52.87 26.70
CA SER A 34 10.00 -51.42 26.62
C SER A 34 8.76 -50.79 26.00
N ILE A 35 7.83 -50.34 26.85
CA ILE A 35 6.72 -49.48 26.44
C ILE A 35 7.34 -48.15 26.03
N MET A 36 7.63 -47.98 24.74
CA MET A 36 7.84 -46.65 24.17
C MET A 36 6.51 -45.91 24.26
N CYS A 37 6.36 -45.14 25.32
CA CYS A 37 5.27 -44.19 25.46
C CYS A 37 5.46 -43.11 24.40
N LEU A 38 4.75 -43.25 23.26
CA LEU A 38 4.56 -42.16 22.31
C LEU A 38 3.71 -41.09 22.99
N LEU A 39 4.35 -40.25 23.79
CA LEU A 39 3.80 -38.97 24.20
C LEU A 39 3.55 -38.17 22.92
N PRO A 40 2.30 -37.75 22.63
CA PRO A 40 2.08 -36.79 21.57
C PRO A 40 2.81 -35.52 21.98
N VAL A 41 3.75 -35.07 21.14
CA VAL A 41 4.32 -33.74 21.27
C VAL A 41 3.21 -32.77 20.90
N LEU A 42 2.40 -32.38 21.89
CA LEU A 42 1.59 -31.17 21.80
C LEU A 42 2.59 -30.03 21.62
N SER A 43 2.82 -29.67 20.36
CA SER A 43 3.40 -28.37 20.04
C SER A 43 2.40 -27.35 20.55
N CYS A 44 2.70 -26.77 21.72
CA CYS A 44 2.02 -25.58 22.19
C CYS A 44 2.38 -24.46 21.21
N SER A 45 1.65 -24.37 20.11
CA SER A 45 1.47 -23.11 19.39
C SER A 45 1.00 -22.12 20.43
N ALA A 46 1.90 -21.24 20.86
CA ALA A 46 1.54 -20.09 21.66
C ALA A 46 0.49 -19.33 20.84
N ALA A 47 -0.77 -19.38 21.27
CA ALA A 47 -1.82 -18.61 20.63
C ALA A 47 -1.34 -17.17 20.58
N ALA A 48 -1.23 -16.61 19.38
CA ALA A 48 -0.77 -15.24 19.20
C ALA A 48 -1.60 -14.37 20.14
N LYS A 49 -0.93 -13.70 21.07
CA LYS A 49 -1.58 -12.83 22.04
C LYS A 49 -2.44 -11.86 21.20
N PRO A 50 -3.77 -11.79 21.40
CA PRO A 50 -4.61 -10.94 20.58
C PRO A 50 -4.01 -9.55 20.63
N ALA A 51 -3.80 -8.95 19.45
CA ALA A 51 -3.20 -7.63 19.33
C ALA A 51 -3.93 -6.70 20.30
N ALA A 52 -3.17 -5.93 21.09
CA ALA A 52 -3.78 -4.92 21.93
C ALA A 52 -4.67 -4.05 21.02
N PRO A 53 -5.92 -3.74 21.42
CA PRO A 53 -6.78 -2.91 20.59
C PRO A 53 -6.01 -1.63 20.25
N HIS A 54 -5.82 -1.39 18.94
CA HIS A 54 -5.11 -0.22 18.45
C HIS A 54 -5.63 1.02 19.17
N PRO A 55 -4.75 1.92 19.65
CA PRO A 55 -5.18 3.09 20.41
C PRO A 55 -6.22 3.83 19.58
N ALA A 56 -7.47 3.82 20.07
CA ALA A 56 -8.60 4.31 19.29
C ALA A 56 -8.30 5.76 18.87
N CYS A 57 -8.38 6.01 17.55
CA CYS A 57 -8.15 7.34 16.98
C CYS A 57 -8.84 8.40 17.86
N PRO A 58 -8.13 9.47 18.29
CA PRO A 58 -8.70 10.52 19.12
C PRO A 58 -10.05 10.96 18.55
N PRO A 59 -11.12 11.00 19.36
CA PRO A 59 -12.43 11.40 18.88
C PRO A 59 -12.35 12.70 18.08
N SER A 60 -12.90 12.66 16.87
CA SER A 60 -12.94 13.76 15.89
C SER A 60 -11.65 14.10 15.14
N GLN A 61 -10.54 13.35 15.25
CA GLN A 61 -9.38 13.59 14.37
C GLN A 61 -9.69 13.33 12.89
N VAL A 62 -9.22 14.23 12.01
CA VAL A 62 -9.29 14.10 10.55
C VAL A 62 -7.91 13.78 9.99
N VAL A 63 -7.79 12.74 9.18
CA VAL A 63 -6.54 12.36 8.49
C VAL A 63 -6.69 12.52 6.99
N ALA A 64 -5.60 12.78 6.27
CA ALA A 64 -5.62 12.83 4.81
C ALA A 64 -4.54 11.95 4.19
N TRP A 65 -4.94 11.11 3.23
CA TRP A 65 -4.10 10.21 2.46
C TRP A 65 -4.03 10.68 1.01
N GLY A 66 -2.82 10.80 0.46
CA GLY A 66 -2.64 11.24 -0.91
C GLY A 66 -1.20 11.51 -1.33
N ASP A 67 -1.08 12.25 -2.42
CA ASP A 67 0.20 12.60 -3.06
C ASP A 67 0.72 14.01 -2.65
N SER A 68 1.45 14.70 -3.53
CA SER A 68 1.97 16.05 -3.35
C SER A 68 0.88 17.10 -3.12
N LEU A 69 -0.35 16.88 -3.63
CA LEU A 69 -1.48 17.78 -3.39
C LEU A 69 -2.04 17.61 -1.97
N THR A 70 -1.98 16.40 -1.43
CA THR A 70 -2.29 16.15 -0.01
C THR A 70 -1.19 16.69 0.89
N TYR A 71 0.09 16.48 0.53
CA TYR A 71 1.23 17.09 1.22
C TYR A 71 1.11 18.63 1.27
N GLY A 72 0.53 19.23 0.22
CA GLY A 72 0.42 20.67 0.07
C GLY A 72 1.66 21.29 -0.56
N LEU A 73 2.30 20.59 -1.51
CA LEU A 73 3.48 21.10 -2.22
C LEU A 73 3.09 22.35 -3.02
N THR A 74 3.86 23.42 -2.89
CA THR A 74 3.63 24.74 -3.53
C THR A 74 4.95 25.49 -3.70
N GLN A 75 4.91 26.67 -4.32
CA GLN A 75 6.01 27.63 -4.30
C GLN A 75 5.68 28.82 -3.39
N LEU A 76 6.56 29.10 -2.43
CA LEU A 76 6.49 30.27 -1.56
C LEU A 76 7.67 31.17 -1.90
N GLY A 77 7.41 32.37 -2.46
CA GLY A 77 8.48 33.28 -2.90
C GLY A 77 9.36 32.71 -4.01
N GLY A 78 8.81 31.84 -4.88
CA GLY A 78 9.56 31.16 -5.95
C GLY A 78 10.38 29.94 -5.49
N VAL A 79 10.31 29.57 -4.21
CA VAL A 79 11.00 28.39 -3.66
C VAL A 79 9.99 27.28 -3.37
N TRP A 80 10.27 26.06 -3.82
CA TRP A 80 9.47 24.88 -3.51
C TRP A 80 9.42 24.59 -2.01
N GLY A 81 8.23 24.31 -1.49
CA GLY A 81 8.02 23.96 -0.10
C GLY A 81 6.59 23.53 0.18
N GLN A 82 6.30 23.26 1.45
CA GLN A 82 4.94 22.97 1.90
C GLN A 82 4.15 24.26 2.11
N ALA A 83 2.88 24.27 1.72
CA ALA A 83 1.93 25.33 2.03
C ALA A 83 1.78 25.52 3.54
N ARG A 84 1.62 26.77 3.97
CA ARG A 84 1.51 27.21 5.37
C ARG A 84 0.38 28.23 5.53
N PRO A 85 -0.80 27.84 6.04
CA PRO A 85 -1.20 26.46 6.34
C PRO A 85 -1.36 25.62 5.06
N THR A 86 -1.27 24.30 5.22
CA THR A 86 -1.82 23.34 4.26
C THR A 86 -3.35 23.40 4.24
N TRP A 87 -3.96 22.81 3.22
CA TRP A 87 -5.42 22.70 3.16
C TRP A 87 -5.97 21.86 4.33
N LEU A 88 -5.26 20.82 4.77
CA LEU A 88 -5.70 19.97 5.89
C LEU A 88 -5.58 20.67 7.25
N GLU A 89 -4.51 21.45 7.48
CA GLU A 89 -4.44 22.31 8.67
C GLU A 89 -5.58 23.34 8.68
N THR A 90 -5.96 23.85 7.51
CA THR A 90 -7.12 24.74 7.37
C THR A 90 -8.44 24.01 7.68
N VAL A 91 -8.58 22.73 7.32
CA VAL A 91 -9.72 21.89 7.75
C VAL A 91 -9.75 21.74 9.27
N GLY A 92 -8.61 21.40 9.88
CA GLY A 92 -8.48 21.25 11.34
C GLY A 92 -8.87 22.50 12.11
N VAL A 93 -8.37 23.66 11.69
CA VAL A 93 -8.73 24.98 12.27
C VAL A 93 -10.22 25.29 12.08
N SER A 94 -10.79 24.98 10.91
CA SER A 94 -12.21 25.29 10.62
C SER A 94 -13.19 24.40 11.39
N LEU A 95 -12.81 23.16 11.70
CA LEU A 95 -13.63 22.19 12.44
C LEU A 95 -13.31 22.16 13.95
N GLY A 96 -12.21 22.77 14.40
CA GLY A 96 -11.75 22.71 15.79
C GLY A 96 -11.16 21.35 16.20
N VAL A 97 -10.57 20.61 15.26
CA VAL A 97 -10.11 19.23 15.45
C VAL A 97 -8.62 19.06 15.11
N PRO A 98 -7.90 18.10 15.77
CA PRO A 98 -6.56 17.74 15.34
C PRO A 98 -6.59 17.12 13.94
N THR A 99 -5.48 17.25 13.21
CA THR A 99 -5.32 16.62 11.89
C THR A 99 -3.99 15.90 11.73
N LYS A 100 -3.91 14.98 10.77
CA LYS A 100 -2.67 14.30 10.39
C LYS A 100 -2.59 14.16 8.87
N ASN A 101 -1.54 14.76 8.30
CA ASN A 101 -1.26 14.71 6.88
C ASN A 101 -0.34 13.52 6.57
N PHE A 102 -0.79 12.61 5.69
CA PHE A 102 0.00 11.48 5.17
C PHE A 102 0.41 11.65 3.70
N GLY A 103 0.19 12.84 3.14
CA GLY A 103 0.58 13.18 1.78
C GLY A 103 2.07 13.00 1.56
N VAL A 104 2.44 12.22 0.55
CA VAL A 104 3.84 12.04 0.13
C VAL A 104 3.94 12.32 -1.37
N PRO A 105 4.79 13.28 -1.79
CA PRO A 105 4.99 13.59 -3.20
C PRO A 105 5.31 12.36 -4.08
N SER A 106 4.98 12.48 -5.37
CA SER A 106 5.23 11.48 -6.40
C SER A 106 4.52 10.13 -6.28
N GLN A 107 3.86 9.79 -5.17
CA GLN A 107 3.16 8.50 -5.02
C GLN A 107 1.91 8.38 -5.92
N GLY A 108 1.72 7.21 -6.53
CA GLY A 108 0.50 6.83 -7.24
C GLY A 108 -0.57 6.29 -6.28
N SER A 109 -1.75 5.99 -6.82
CA SER A 109 -2.88 5.48 -6.02
C SER A 109 -2.57 4.18 -5.27
N ALA A 110 -1.72 3.31 -5.82
CA ALA A 110 -1.33 2.06 -5.18
C ALA A 110 -0.41 2.28 -3.98
N GLU A 111 0.64 3.10 -4.07
CA GLU A 111 1.52 3.37 -2.91
C GLU A 111 0.74 4.01 -1.75
N ILE A 112 -0.17 4.93 -2.07
CA ILE A 112 -1.05 5.60 -1.09
C ILE A 112 -1.96 4.55 -0.42
N ALA A 113 -2.61 3.70 -1.22
CA ALA A 113 -3.51 2.67 -0.71
C ALA A 113 -2.79 1.58 0.09
N VAL A 114 -1.53 1.27 -0.23
CA VAL A 114 -0.69 0.37 0.58
C VAL A 114 -0.38 1.00 1.94
N ARG A 115 0.06 2.26 1.99
CA ARG A 115 0.39 2.95 3.25
C ARG A 115 -0.82 3.09 4.18
N GLN A 116 -1.99 3.41 3.63
CA GLN A 116 -3.25 3.44 4.37
C GLN A 116 -3.69 2.03 4.86
N GLY A 117 -3.23 0.98 4.18
CA GLY A 117 -3.52 -0.42 4.50
C GLY A 117 -4.76 -0.99 3.77
N GLY A 118 -5.31 -0.26 2.81
CA GLY A 118 -6.42 -0.67 1.95
C GLY A 118 -6.00 -1.64 0.85
N LEU A 119 -4.84 -1.42 0.23
CA LEU A 119 -4.28 -2.31 -0.78
C LEU A 119 -3.23 -3.24 -0.16
N GLN A 120 -3.43 -4.56 -0.33
CA GLN A 120 -2.44 -5.58 0.04
C GLN A 120 -1.90 -6.25 -1.23
N PRO A 121 -0.80 -5.74 -1.82
CA PRO A 121 -0.26 -6.28 -3.05
C PRO A 121 0.30 -7.69 -2.83
N ARG A 122 0.10 -8.55 -3.82
CA ARG A 122 0.65 -9.90 -3.88
C ARG A 122 2.07 -9.82 -4.44
N VAL A 123 3.06 -10.16 -3.64
CA VAL A 123 4.48 -10.00 -3.91
C VAL A 123 5.15 -11.36 -4.10
N THR A 124 6.07 -11.46 -5.05
CA THR A 124 6.97 -12.61 -5.23
C THR A 124 8.41 -12.13 -5.16
N LEU A 125 9.14 -12.52 -4.11
CA LEU A 125 10.56 -12.22 -3.95
C LEU A 125 11.40 -13.06 -4.91
N SER A 126 12.50 -12.47 -5.41
CA SER A 126 13.47 -13.20 -6.20
C SER A 126 14.12 -14.31 -5.38
N GLY A 127 14.12 -15.53 -5.92
CA GLY A 127 14.54 -16.74 -5.22
C GLY A 127 13.59 -17.23 -4.10
N GLY A 128 12.41 -16.62 -3.92
CA GLY A 128 11.35 -17.11 -3.03
C GLY A 128 11.65 -17.08 -1.53
N ARG A 129 12.54 -16.18 -1.09
CA ARG A 129 12.99 -16.10 0.31
C ARG A 129 13.64 -14.76 0.68
N ILE A 130 13.72 -14.52 1.97
CA ILE A 130 14.53 -13.49 2.61
C ILE A 130 15.82 -14.18 3.11
N PRO A 131 17.01 -13.89 2.54
CA PRO A 131 18.24 -14.58 2.93
C PRO A 131 18.74 -14.21 4.33
N ALA A 132 19.32 -15.19 5.03
CA ALA A 132 19.94 -15.00 6.34
C ALA A 132 20.95 -13.85 6.33
N LYS A 133 20.92 -13.02 7.38
CA LYS A 133 21.81 -11.88 7.62
C LYS A 133 21.82 -10.80 6.52
N SER A 134 20.97 -10.91 5.51
CA SER A 134 20.92 -9.94 4.41
C SER A 134 20.45 -8.57 4.88
N ARG A 135 21.19 -7.53 4.48
CA ARG A 135 20.84 -6.10 4.64
C ARG A 135 20.56 -5.42 3.29
N THR A 136 20.64 -6.16 2.18
CA THR A 136 20.42 -5.62 0.84
C THR A 136 18.95 -5.72 0.46
N PRO A 137 18.37 -4.74 -0.24
CA PRO A 137 17.02 -4.85 -0.79
C PRO A 137 16.87 -6.11 -1.65
N ILE A 138 15.86 -6.92 -1.33
CA ILE A 138 15.55 -8.16 -2.01
C ILE A 138 14.60 -7.83 -3.16
N ARG A 139 15.06 -8.02 -4.40
CA ARG A 139 14.25 -7.76 -5.60
C ARG A 139 12.92 -8.49 -5.55
N ILE A 140 11.86 -7.80 -5.97
CA ILE A 140 10.55 -8.37 -6.23
C ILE A 140 10.49 -8.68 -7.73
N ASP A 141 10.26 -9.96 -8.07
CA ASP A 141 10.18 -10.43 -9.46
C ASP A 141 8.75 -10.31 -10.03
N ALA A 142 7.73 -10.22 -9.18
CA ALA A 142 6.35 -9.92 -9.57
C ALA A 142 5.57 -9.25 -8.43
N ILE A 143 4.74 -8.26 -8.79
CA ILE A 143 3.79 -7.59 -7.90
C ILE A 143 2.41 -7.54 -8.58
N ASN A 144 1.34 -7.75 -7.80
CA ASN A 144 -0.04 -7.62 -8.29
C ASN A 144 -0.90 -6.83 -7.27
N PRO A 145 -1.62 -5.77 -7.67
CA PRO A 145 -1.82 -5.29 -9.05
C PRO A 145 -0.54 -4.76 -9.72
N PRO A 146 -0.40 -4.88 -11.05
CA PRO A 146 0.75 -4.37 -11.80
C PRO A 146 0.64 -2.86 -12.13
N ASP A 147 -0.52 -2.26 -11.86
CA ASP A 147 -0.89 -0.87 -12.13
C ASP A 147 -1.40 -0.19 -10.85
N GLY A 148 -1.57 1.13 -10.89
CA GLY A 148 -1.89 1.99 -9.73
C GLY A 148 -0.66 2.68 -9.15
N TRP A 149 0.53 2.11 -9.37
CA TRP A 149 1.82 2.66 -8.99
C TRP A 149 2.13 3.97 -9.73
N SER A 150 3.01 4.79 -9.17
CA SER A 150 3.41 6.05 -9.79
C SER A 150 3.94 5.87 -11.22
N GLN A 151 3.60 6.82 -12.10
CA GLN A 151 4.14 6.92 -13.45
C GLN A 151 5.21 8.03 -13.56
N TYR A 152 5.60 8.66 -12.43
CA TYR A 152 6.60 9.73 -12.42
C TYR A 152 8.02 9.15 -12.40
N ALA A 153 8.66 9.10 -13.58
CA ALA A 153 9.93 8.40 -13.83
C ALA A 153 11.17 8.91 -13.07
N ASP A 154 11.04 9.97 -12.26
CA ASP A 154 12.08 10.51 -11.39
C ASP A 154 11.56 10.73 -9.95
N ALA A 155 10.68 9.83 -9.48
CA ALA A 155 10.16 9.85 -8.11
C ALA A 155 11.22 9.49 -7.05
N GLY A 156 12.35 8.91 -7.45
CA GLY A 156 13.32 8.31 -6.55
C GLY A 156 12.78 7.01 -5.95
N THR A 157 13.22 6.69 -4.72
CA THR A 157 12.69 5.53 -3.98
C THR A 157 11.56 5.97 -3.05
N MET A 158 10.35 5.52 -3.37
CA MET A 158 9.18 5.60 -2.50
C MET A 158 9.14 4.37 -1.60
N THR A 159 8.74 4.55 -0.35
CA THR A 159 8.70 3.49 0.67
C THR A 159 7.31 3.30 1.24
N MET A 160 6.98 2.05 1.57
CA MET A 160 5.80 1.64 2.31
C MET A 160 6.27 0.68 3.41
N HIS A 161 6.10 1.04 4.69
CA HIS A 161 6.39 0.15 5.81
C HIS A 161 5.20 -0.80 6.05
N GLY A 162 5.47 -2.00 6.56
CA GLY A 162 4.46 -3.03 6.76
C GLY A 162 5.05 -4.42 7.01
N VAL A 163 4.27 -5.45 6.67
CA VAL A 163 4.64 -6.86 6.90
C VAL A 163 4.48 -7.68 5.61
N LEU A 164 5.52 -8.45 5.25
CA LEU A 164 5.47 -9.45 4.17
C LEU A 164 5.40 -10.86 4.78
N GLY A 165 4.23 -11.50 4.71
CA GLY A 165 3.98 -12.72 5.47
C GLY A 165 3.99 -12.43 6.97
N ASP A 166 4.97 -12.96 7.70
CA ASP A 166 5.21 -12.71 9.13
C ASP A 166 6.45 -11.83 9.38
N VAL A 167 7.05 -11.23 8.34
CA VAL A 167 8.30 -10.45 8.46
C VAL A 167 8.03 -8.94 8.30
N PRO A 168 8.21 -8.13 9.37
CA PRO A 168 8.21 -6.68 9.29
C PRO A 168 9.32 -6.15 8.38
N GLY A 169 8.98 -5.11 7.60
CA GLY A 169 9.92 -4.49 6.69
C GLY A 169 9.30 -3.43 5.80
N THR A 170 10.14 -2.91 4.90
CA THR A 170 9.79 -1.86 3.95
C THR A 170 9.71 -2.42 2.53
N LEU A 171 8.54 -2.30 1.91
CA LEU A 171 8.38 -2.37 0.46
C LEU A 171 8.93 -1.05 -0.15
N GLN A 172 9.75 -1.17 -1.18
CA GLN A 172 10.36 -0.07 -1.91
C GLN A 172 9.89 -0.12 -3.36
N HIS A 173 9.49 1.03 -3.91
CA HIS A 173 9.28 1.24 -5.34
C HIS A 173 10.24 2.35 -5.79
N THR A 174 11.18 2.02 -6.68
CA THR A 174 12.19 2.97 -7.19
C THR A 174 11.93 3.31 -8.64
N LEU A 175 11.69 4.59 -8.89
CA LEU A 175 11.59 5.20 -10.22
C LEU A 175 12.70 6.22 -10.41
N THR A 176 13.67 5.89 -11.26
CA THR A 176 14.72 6.82 -11.73
C THR A 176 14.93 6.60 -13.23
N PRO A 177 15.66 7.46 -13.96
CA PRO A 177 15.83 7.31 -15.42
C PRO A 177 16.35 5.92 -15.84
N GLY A 178 15.47 5.11 -16.44
CA GLY A 178 15.76 3.74 -16.88
C GLY A 178 15.55 2.64 -15.82
N VAL A 179 15.02 2.98 -14.64
CA VAL A 179 14.73 2.05 -13.54
C VAL A 179 13.27 2.17 -13.12
N ASP A 180 12.56 1.05 -13.20
CA ASP A 180 11.30 0.78 -12.52
C ASP A 180 11.50 -0.56 -11.80
N ALA A 181 11.55 -0.52 -10.47
CA ALA A 181 11.92 -1.68 -9.67
C ALA A 181 11.29 -1.69 -8.28
N PHE A 182 10.79 -2.87 -7.90
CA PHE A 182 10.29 -3.16 -6.56
C PHE A 182 11.30 -4.00 -5.78
N ALA A 183 11.43 -3.72 -4.48
CA ALA A 183 12.24 -4.52 -3.55
C ALA A 183 11.62 -4.54 -2.14
N PHE A 184 12.02 -5.53 -1.33
CA PHE A 184 11.68 -5.62 0.09
C PHE A 184 12.94 -5.58 0.95
N VAL A 185 12.91 -4.82 2.05
CA VAL A 185 13.96 -4.76 3.06
C VAL A 185 13.36 -5.16 4.42
N PRO A 186 13.78 -6.28 5.04
CA PRO A 186 13.34 -6.59 6.40
C PRO A 186 13.95 -5.62 7.40
N ASP A 187 13.19 -5.20 8.42
CA ASP A 187 13.71 -4.25 9.43
C ASP A 187 14.88 -4.82 10.23
N VAL A 188 14.81 -6.13 10.49
CA VAL A 188 15.86 -6.91 11.16
C VAL A 188 16.27 -8.06 10.23
N PRO A 189 17.55 -8.12 9.81
CA PRO A 189 18.08 -9.25 9.04
C PRO A 189 17.89 -10.57 9.81
N PRO A 190 17.24 -11.60 9.24
CA PRO A 190 16.94 -12.82 9.96
C PRO A 190 18.19 -13.66 10.20
N ASP A 191 18.17 -14.51 11.24
CA ASP A 191 19.31 -15.39 11.56
C ASP A 191 19.45 -16.56 10.58
N THR A 192 18.35 -16.95 9.91
CA THR A 192 18.24 -18.02 8.93
C THR A 192 17.44 -17.57 7.70
N ASP A 193 17.51 -18.31 6.59
CA ASP A 193 16.69 -18.03 5.41
C ASP A 193 15.21 -18.22 5.73
N ILE A 194 14.39 -17.19 5.49
CA ILE A 194 12.93 -17.26 5.63
C ILE A 194 12.33 -17.48 4.24
N SER A 195 11.67 -18.61 4.01
CA SER A 195 10.94 -18.84 2.77
C SER A 195 9.69 -17.95 2.70
N VAL A 196 9.50 -17.29 1.57
CA VAL A 196 8.34 -16.43 1.29
C VAL A 196 7.63 -17.01 0.07
N PRO A 197 6.45 -17.63 0.23
CA PRO A 197 5.68 -18.16 -0.88
C PRO A 197 5.42 -17.12 -1.97
N ALA A 198 5.36 -17.54 -3.23
CA ALA A 198 4.98 -16.66 -4.32
C ALA A 198 3.57 -16.08 -4.09
N ALA A 199 3.36 -14.83 -4.53
CA ALA A 199 2.13 -14.06 -4.27
C ALA A 199 1.77 -13.89 -2.77
N SER A 200 2.75 -13.86 -1.87
CA SER A 200 2.54 -13.48 -0.46
C SER A 200 1.99 -12.05 -0.37
N ALA A 201 1.06 -11.79 0.54
CA ALA A 201 0.57 -10.43 0.76
C ALA A 201 1.64 -9.59 1.48
N PHE A 202 1.89 -8.39 0.98
CA PHE A 202 2.44 -7.30 1.79
C PHE A 202 1.28 -6.49 2.36
N SER A 203 1.32 -6.17 3.65
CA SER A 203 0.30 -5.37 4.34
C SER A 203 0.95 -4.14 4.96
N GLY A 204 0.63 -2.95 4.44
CA GLY A 204 1.11 -1.70 5.02
C GLY A 204 0.44 -1.40 6.36
N ASP A 205 1.19 -0.77 7.27
CA ASP A 205 0.78 -0.55 8.67
C ASP A 205 0.72 0.92 9.10
N GLU A 206 1.18 1.87 8.29
CA GLU A 206 1.20 3.31 8.62
C GLU A 206 -0.20 3.85 8.97
N GLY A 207 -1.25 3.33 8.32
CA GLY A 207 -2.65 3.67 8.62
C GLY A 207 -3.31 2.87 9.75
N ALA A 208 -2.65 1.90 10.37
CA ALA A 208 -3.28 0.95 11.30
C ALA A 208 -3.99 1.62 12.49
N ASP A 209 -3.34 2.60 13.12
CA ASP A 209 -3.88 3.35 14.27
C ASP A 209 -4.92 4.42 13.85
N TYR A 210 -5.04 4.72 12.55
CA TYR A 210 -5.86 5.82 12.03
C TYR A 210 -7.18 5.37 11.39
N ARG A 211 -7.40 4.06 11.21
CA ARG A 211 -8.64 3.50 10.62
C ARG A 211 -9.94 3.94 11.31
N GLY A 212 -9.88 4.37 12.57
CA GLY A 212 -11.04 4.90 13.31
C GLY A 212 -11.33 6.39 13.10
N CYS A 213 -10.42 7.12 12.45
CA CYS A 213 -10.53 8.56 12.19
C CYS A 213 -11.53 8.87 11.06
N PHE A 214 -11.77 10.16 10.80
CA PHE A 214 -12.37 10.58 9.53
C PHE A 214 -11.26 10.71 8.47
N GLU A 215 -11.35 9.95 7.38
CA GLU A 215 -10.31 9.93 6.34
C GLU A 215 -10.69 10.77 5.11
N ILE A 216 -9.81 11.67 4.70
CA ILE A 216 -9.89 12.36 3.40
C ILE A 216 -8.95 11.63 2.43
N ILE A 217 -9.51 11.07 1.36
CA ILE A 217 -8.78 10.27 0.37
C ILE A 217 -8.64 11.10 -0.90
N TRP A 218 -7.41 11.46 -1.27
CA TRP A 218 -7.10 12.22 -2.47
C TRP A 218 -5.91 11.57 -3.20
N ALA A 219 -6.21 10.59 -4.05
CA ALA A 219 -5.22 9.76 -4.73
C ALA A 219 -5.44 9.76 -6.25
N GLY A 220 -4.35 9.56 -7.00
CA GLY A 220 -4.38 9.27 -8.43
C GLY A 220 -3.69 10.27 -9.35
N ASN A 221 -3.14 11.39 -8.86
CA ASN A 221 -2.56 12.41 -9.75
C ASN A 221 -1.35 11.87 -10.54
N ASN A 222 -0.45 11.15 -9.85
CA ASN A 222 0.79 10.62 -10.42
C ASN A 222 0.61 9.34 -11.26
N ASN A 223 -0.62 8.84 -11.39
CA ASN A 223 -0.98 7.75 -12.29
C ASN A 223 -2.31 8.03 -13.02
N SER A 224 -2.59 9.31 -13.29
CA SER A 224 -3.89 9.85 -13.75
C SER A 224 -4.43 9.26 -15.06
N THR A 225 -3.61 8.55 -15.82
CA THR A 225 -4.02 7.80 -17.02
C THR A 225 -4.68 6.45 -16.71
N GLN A 226 -4.54 5.94 -15.48
CA GLN A 226 -4.94 4.60 -15.05
C GLN A 226 -6.27 4.60 -14.27
N SER A 227 -7.35 5.08 -14.89
CA SER A 227 -8.67 5.27 -14.24
C SER A 227 -9.20 4.03 -13.49
N ALA A 228 -8.98 2.84 -14.05
CA ALA A 228 -9.40 1.58 -13.43
C ALA A 228 -8.59 1.26 -12.15
N ALA A 229 -7.28 1.51 -12.17
CA ALA A 229 -6.42 1.34 -11.01
C ALA A 229 -6.78 2.32 -9.90
N ILE A 230 -6.93 3.61 -10.22
CA ILE A 230 -7.33 4.65 -9.26
C ILE A 230 -8.67 4.32 -8.60
N THR A 231 -9.66 3.89 -9.39
CA THR A 231 -10.99 3.51 -8.87
C THR A 231 -10.91 2.29 -7.95
N ARG A 232 -10.12 1.27 -8.31
CA ARG A 232 -9.85 0.08 -7.47
C ARG A 232 -9.16 0.48 -6.17
N ASP A 233 -8.11 1.30 -6.24
CA ASP A 233 -7.28 1.65 -5.10
C ASP A 233 -8.06 2.50 -4.09
N VAL A 234 -8.83 3.49 -4.55
CA VAL A 234 -9.77 4.26 -3.72
C VAL A 234 -10.83 3.34 -3.10
N ALA A 235 -11.38 2.38 -3.84
CA ALA A 235 -12.32 1.40 -3.29
C ALA A 235 -11.66 0.50 -2.22
N SER A 236 -10.39 0.14 -2.39
CA SER A 236 -9.63 -0.63 -1.40
C SER A 236 -9.44 0.15 -0.09
N MET A 237 -9.08 1.43 -0.19
CA MET A 237 -8.94 2.35 0.96
C MET A 237 -10.26 2.58 1.69
N VAL A 238 -11.37 2.71 0.96
CA VAL A 238 -12.71 2.79 1.59
C VAL A 238 -13.09 1.47 2.27
N SER A 239 -12.72 0.32 1.68
CA SER A 239 -13.09 -1.00 2.21
C SER A 239 -12.32 -1.41 3.47
N SER A 240 -11.17 -0.78 3.77
CA SER A 240 -10.41 -1.01 5.00
C SER A 240 -10.96 -0.24 6.21
N LEU A 241 -11.89 0.69 6.00
CA LEU A 241 -12.49 1.49 7.05
C LEU A 241 -13.60 0.71 7.79
N PRO A 242 -13.59 0.67 9.13
CA PRO A 242 -14.59 -0.01 9.94
C PRO A 242 -15.96 0.71 9.92
N ASP A 243 -15.99 2.00 9.63
CA ASP A 243 -17.21 2.80 9.47
C ASP A 243 -17.25 3.46 8.09
N SER A 244 -18.15 2.96 7.24
CA SER A 244 -18.39 3.48 5.89
C SER A 244 -18.89 4.94 5.83
N LYS A 245 -19.13 5.61 6.96
CA LYS A 245 -19.51 7.04 7.01
C LYS A 245 -18.34 7.99 7.25
N ARG A 246 -17.19 7.49 7.71
CA ARG A 246 -16.05 8.32 8.16
C ARG A 246 -15.04 8.61 7.04
N TYR A 247 -15.50 8.99 5.86
CA TYR A 247 -14.59 9.41 4.80
C TYR A 247 -15.17 10.44 3.83
N LEU A 248 -14.25 11.13 3.14
CA LEU A 248 -14.50 12.02 2.01
C LEU A 248 -13.46 11.75 0.91
N ILE A 249 -13.90 11.52 -0.32
CA ILE A 249 -13.01 11.33 -1.47
C ILE A 249 -12.93 12.65 -2.25
N VAL A 250 -11.73 13.06 -2.61
CA VAL A 250 -11.47 14.29 -3.36
C VAL A 250 -10.94 13.92 -4.75
N GLY A 251 -11.61 14.38 -5.80
CA GLY A 251 -11.22 14.14 -7.19
C GLY A 251 -10.96 15.44 -7.96
N ILE A 252 -9.89 15.45 -8.74
CA ILE A 252 -9.57 16.55 -9.67
C ILE A 252 -9.41 16.11 -11.14
N ILE A 253 -9.45 14.80 -11.42
CA ILE A 253 -9.14 14.26 -12.75
C ILE A 253 -10.46 14.06 -13.53
N PRO A 254 -10.66 14.72 -14.69
CA PRO A 254 -11.85 14.55 -15.52
C PRO A 254 -12.14 13.07 -15.86
N GLY A 255 -13.41 12.68 -15.94
CA GLY A 255 -13.84 11.29 -16.20
C GLY A 255 -13.68 10.36 -15.00
N ILE A 256 -12.55 10.42 -14.28
CA ILE A 256 -12.38 9.69 -13.01
C ILE A 256 -13.28 10.30 -11.93
N SER A 257 -13.33 11.63 -11.83
CA SER A 257 -14.25 12.33 -10.93
C SER A 257 -15.70 11.94 -11.16
N ASP A 258 -16.13 11.72 -12.41
CA ASP A 258 -17.51 11.33 -12.73
C ASP A 258 -17.83 9.90 -12.25
N ALA A 259 -16.90 8.96 -12.43
CA ALA A 259 -17.03 7.59 -11.94
C ALA A 259 -17.05 7.52 -10.40
N LEU A 260 -16.18 8.30 -9.74
CA LEU A 260 -16.14 8.41 -8.27
C LEU A 260 -17.40 9.10 -7.71
N ALA A 261 -17.92 10.14 -8.39
CA ALA A 261 -19.18 10.78 -8.04
C ALA A 261 -20.35 9.78 -8.10
N GLN A 262 -20.41 8.97 -9.16
CA GLN A 262 -21.44 7.93 -9.32
C GLN A 262 -21.33 6.84 -8.24
N ALA A 263 -20.11 6.43 -7.87
CA ALA A 263 -19.88 5.37 -6.88
C ALA A 263 -20.13 5.80 -5.43
N TYR A 264 -19.77 7.03 -5.07
CA TYR A 264 -19.72 7.48 -3.66
C TYR A 264 -20.71 8.58 -3.28
N GLY A 265 -21.33 9.23 -4.28
CA GLY A 265 -22.37 10.24 -4.08
C GLY A 265 -21.89 11.39 -3.18
N PRO A 266 -22.62 11.74 -2.09
CA PRO A 266 -22.22 12.82 -1.17
C PRO A 266 -20.87 12.65 -0.48
N ARG A 267 -20.24 11.47 -0.52
CA ARG A 267 -18.88 11.24 0.00
C ARG A 267 -17.78 11.50 -1.04
N PHE A 268 -18.14 12.08 -2.19
CA PHE A 268 -17.18 12.50 -3.22
C PHE A 268 -17.30 14.01 -3.49
N VAL A 269 -16.14 14.65 -3.71
CA VAL A 269 -16.01 16.07 -4.07
C VAL A 269 -15.32 16.19 -5.43
N ASP A 270 -16.02 16.70 -6.45
CA ASP A 270 -15.40 17.16 -7.69
C ASP A 270 -14.74 18.53 -7.44
N LEU A 271 -13.57 18.48 -6.80
CA LEU A 271 -12.83 19.66 -6.41
C LEU A 271 -12.38 20.45 -7.64
N ARG A 272 -12.08 19.79 -8.77
CA ARG A 272 -11.80 20.45 -10.05
C ARG A 272 -12.98 21.30 -10.52
N ARG A 273 -14.21 20.79 -10.46
CA ARG A 273 -15.41 21.58 -10.80
C ARG A 273 -15.58 22.77 -9.87
N TRP A 274 -15.43 22.58 -8.56
CA TRP A 274 -15.51 23.68 -7.60
C TRP A 274 -14.43 24.74 -7.81
N LEU A 275 -13.18 24.32 -8.12
CA LEU A 275 -12.08 25.23 -8.43
C LEU A 275 -12.37 26.09 -9.67
N ALA A 276 -13.02 25.51 -10.68
CA ALA A 276 -13.43 26.18 -11.91
C ALA A 276 -14.59 27.18 -11.71
N THR A 277 -15.53 26.92 -10.80
CA THR A 277 -16.70 27.79 -10.56
C THR A 277 -16.46 28.83 -9.46
N ASP A 278 -15.99 28.41 -8.30
CA ASP A 278 -15.99 29.19 -7.06
C ASP A 278 -14.59 29.37 -6.47
N GLY A 279 -13.66 28.47 -6.77
CA GLY A 279 -12.32 28.45 -6.17
C GLY A 279 -11.49 29.73 -6.41
N MET A 280 -11.63 30.37 -7.57
CA MET A 280 -10.99 31.67 -7.83
C MET A 280 -11.48 32.75 -6.86
N ALA A 281 -12.80 32.91 -6.71
CA ALA A 281 -13.37 33.87 -5.77
C ALA A 281 -13.01 33.52 -4.31
N ALA A 282 -13.06 32.23 -3.94
CA ALA A 282 -12.69 31.76 -2.61
C ALA A 282 -11.19 31.95 -2.27
N ALA A 283 -10.32 31.96 -3.28
CA ALA A 283 -8.89 32.27 -3.16
C ALA A 283 -8.57 33.78 -3.29
N GLY A 284 -9.56 34.63 -3.56
CA GLY A 284 -9.34 36.07 -3.79
C GLY A 284 -8.68 36.40 -5.13
N VAL A 285 -8.75 35.49 -6.11
CA VAL A 285 -8.17 35.62 -7.45
C VAL A 285 -9.19 36.26 -8.41
N VAL A 286 -8.77 37.31 -9.13
CA VAL A 286 -9.56 37.92 -10.20
C VAL A 286 -9.35 37.13 -11.51
N PRO A 287 -10.37 36.53 -12.14
CA PRO A 287 -10.20 35.66 -13.30
C PRO A 287 -9.61 36.35 -14.54
N THR A 288 -8.49 35.84 -15.04
CA THR A 288 -7.86 36.26 -16.30
C THR A 288 -8.58 35.68 -17.53
N ALA A 289 -8.08 35.97 -18.74
CA ALA A 289 -8.56 35.30 -19.96
C ALA A 289 -8.23 33.80 -19.96
N ALA A 290 -6.97 33.44 -19.63
CA ALA A 290 -6.52 32.06 -19.57
C ALA A 290 -7.30 31.22 -18.53
N ASP A 291 -7.74 31.83 -17.44
CA ASP A 291 -8.63 31.17 -16.46
C ASP A 291 -10.01 30.86 -17.07
N ARG A 292 -10.57 31.76 -17.87
CA ARG A 292 -11.87 31.53 -18.54
C ARG A 292 -11.77 30.44 -19.59
N ASP A 293 -10.66 30.40 -20.33
CA ASP A 293 -10.39 29.36 -21.33
C ASP A 293 -10.20 27.98 -20.68
N ALA A 294 -9.53 27.93 -19.51
CA ALA A 294 -9.42 26.72 -18.70
C ALA A 294 -10.78 26.25 -18.17
N VAL A 295 -11.59 27.15 -17.60
CA VAL A 295 -12.95 26.84 -17.14
C VAL A 295 -13.84 26.33 -18.27
N ALA A 296 -13.78 26.97 -19.45
CA ALA A 296 -14.51 26.54 -20.64
C ALA A 296 -14.06 25.16 -21.16
N SER A 297 -12.79 24.81 -20.93
CA SER A 297 -12.21 23.50 -21.24
C SER A 297 -12.41 22.46 -20.12
N GLY A 298 -13.05 22.84 -19.00
CA GLY A 298 -13.26 21.97 -17.84
C GLY A 298 -11.99 21.65 -17.03
N THR A 299 -10.92 22.42 -17.19
CA THR A 299 -9.66 22.28 -16.46
C THR A 299 -9.56 23.26 -15.28
N ILE A 300 -8.55 23.07 -14.43
CA ILE A 300 -8.30 23.96 -13.29
C ILE A 300 -7.75 25.30 -13.81
N PRO A 301 -8.28 26.45 -13.34
CA PRO A 301 -7.74 27.77 -13.67
C PRO A 301 -6.24 27.88 -13.36
N PRO A 302 -5.37 28.25 -14.32
CA PRO A 302 -3.92 28.34 -14.10
C PRO A 302 -3.56 29.31 -12.97
N SER A 303 -4.32 30.39 -12.74
CA SER A 303 -4.08 31.33 -11.64
C SER A 303 -4.30 30.73 -10.23
N LEU A 304 -4.84 29.51 -10.13
CA LEU A 304 -4.91 28.74 -8.88
C LEU A 304 -3.70 27.81 -8.67
N THR A 305 -2.81 27.69 -9.65
CA THR A 305 -1.65 26.78 -9.63
C THR A 305 -0.31 27.52 -9.70
N VAL A 306 0.79 26.84 -9.35
CA VAL A 306 2.17 27.35 -9.51
C VAL A 306 2.88 26.75 -10.72
N ASP A 307 2.45 25.59 -11.21
CA ASP A 307 3.05 24.83 -12.31
C ASP A 307 2.02 24.08 -13.18
N GLY A 308 0.73 24.39 -13.06
CA GLY A 308 -0.37 23.66 -13.69
C GLY A 308 -0.85 22.40 -12.95
N THR A 309 -0.17 21.97 -11.88
CA THR A 309 -0.55 20.81 -11.04
C THR A 309 -0.75 21.22 -9.59
N HIS A 310 0.28 21.80 -8.99
CA HIS A 310 0.35 22.18 -7.59
C HIS A 310 -0.34 23.53 -7.35
N PHE A 311 -1.14 23.62 -6.30
CA PHE A 311 -1.92 24.83 -6.00
C PHE A 311 -1.07 25.95 -5.41
N THR A 312 -1.52 27.20 -5.58
CA THR A 312 -0.98 28.35 -4.84
C THR A 312 -1.36 28.27 -3.36
N GLN A 313 -0.65 29.01 -2.50
CA GLN A 313 -1.00 29.12 -1.08
C GLN A 313 -2.46 29.57 -0.87
N ALA A 314 -2.94 30.52 -1.66
CA ALA A 314 -4.31 31.03 -1.56
C ALA A 314 -5.33 29.95 -1.95
N ALA A 315 -5.05 29.20 -3.01
CA ALA A 315 -5.87 28.07 -3.45
C ALA A 315 -5.91 26.94 -2.41
N TYR A 316 -4.78 26.53 -1.82
CA TYR A 316 -4.78 25.52 -0.74
C TYR A 316 -5.62 25.96 0.48
N THR A 317 -5.50 27.22 0.91
CA THR A 317 -6.35 27.76 2.00
C THR A 317 -7.84 27.75 1.62
N ALA A 318 -8.18 28.07 0.37
CA ALA A 318 -9.56 28.05 -0.12
C ALA A 318 -10.11 26.61 -0.19
N ILE A 319 -9.34 25.66 -0.71
CA ILE A 319 -9.66 24.22 -0.74
C ILE A 319 -9.95 23.71 0.67
N GLY A 320 -9.09 24.04 1.65
CA GLY A 320 -9.27 23.61 3.03
C GLY A 320 -10.57 24.10 3.68
N ARG A 321 -10.95 25.36 3.43
CA ARG A 321 -12.24 25.91 3.88
C ARG A 321 -13.44 25.22 3.21
N HIS A 322 -13.33 24.95 1.91
CA HIS A 322 -14.39 24.24 1.17
C HIS A 322 -14.58 22.82 1.70
N LEU A 323 -13.51 22.03 1.80
CA LEU A 323 -13.57 20.67 2.34
C LEU A 323 -14.10 20.64 3.78
N ALA A 324 -13.72 21.60 4.63
CA ALA A 324 -14.28 21.73 5.97
C ALA A 324 -15.80 21.94 5.96
N SER A 325 -16.33 22.77 5.04
CA SER A 325 -17.78 23.03 4.93
C SER A 325 -18.61 21.80 4.53
N LEU A 326 -17.98 20.75 4.00
CA LEU A 326 -18.61 19.49 3.61
C LEU A 326 -18.55 18.42 4.72
N ILE A 327 -17.72 18.60 5.74
CA ILE A 327 -17.53 17.64 6.83
C ILE A 327 -18.42 18.04 8.01
N SER A 328 -19.43 17.21 8.29
CA SER A 328 -20.23 17.33 9.51
C SER A 328 -19.57 16.57 10.65
N VAL A 329 -19.04 17.27 11.64
CA VAL A 329 -18.59 16.70 12.92
C VAL A 329 -19.79 16.50 13.85
N GLY A 330 -20.46 15.34 13.73
CA GLY A 330 -21.60 14.91 14.53
C GLY A 330 -21.34 13.60 15.29
#